data_AF-A0A811TC11-F1
#
_entry.id   AF-A0A811TC11-F1
#
_cell.length_a   1.000
_cell.length_b   1.000
_cell.length_c   1.000
_cell.angle_alpha   90.00
_cell.angle_beta   90.00
_cell.angle_gamma   90.00
#
_symmetry.space_group_name_H-M   'P 1'
#
loop_
_entity.id
_entity.type
_entity.pdbx_description
1 polymer ?
#
loop_
_entity_poly.entity_id
_entity_poly.type
_entity_poly.pdbx_seq_one_letter_code
_entity_poly.pdbx_strand_id
1 'polypeptide(L)'
;MKQITSDEYEAERRRMADKMRSEEGKEEYKKRKETVEWPFGNIKQNLGLREFLTRGVENVKNEFNLVCISHNLTVLWGKMGES
;
A
#
# COMPACT_ATOMS: atom_id res chain seq x y z
N MET A 1 -6.07 -23.66 -29.69
CA MET A 1 -7.03 -23.21 -28.68
C MET A 1 -6.26 -23.09 -27.37
N LYS A 2 -6.06 -21.90 -26.80
CA LYS A 2 -5.35 -21.77 -25.52
C LYS A 2 -6.32 -22.19 -24.42
N GLN A 3 -6.00 -23.27 -23.73
CA GLN A 3 -6.73 -23.69 -22.54
C GLN A 3 -6.44 -22.65 -21.45
N ILE A 4 -7.43 -21.82 -21.12
CA ILE A 4 -7.32 -20.91 -19.98
C ILE A 4 -7.53 -21.79 -18.75
N THR A 5 -6.43 -22.35 -18.24
CA THR A 5 -6.45 -22.99 -16.93
C THR A 5 -6.66 -21.89 -15.89
N SER A 6 -7.68 -22.04 -15.06
CA SER A 6 -7.86 -21.24 -13.84
C SER A 6 -6.51 -21.16 -13.13
N ASP A 7 -5.97 -19.94 -13.01
CA ASP A 7 -4.74 -19.69 -12.28
C ASP A 7 -4.95 -20.08 -10.80
N GLU A 8 -3.90 -20.47 -10.08
CA GLU A 8 -3.96 -21.01 -8.71
C GLU A 8 -4.67 -20.07 -7.72
N TYR A 9 -4.71 -18.76 -8.05
CA TYR A 9 -5.30 -17.69 -7.25
C TYR A 9 -6.66 -17.20 -7.75
N GLU A 10 -7.33 -17.91 -8.67
CA GLU A 10 -8.60 -17.44 -9.23
C GLU A 10 -9.70 -17.28 -8.16
N ALA A 11 -9.71 -18.17 -7.16
CA ALA A 11 -10.65 -18.10 -6.04
C ALA A 11 -10.47 -16.80 -5.24
N GLU A 12 -9.24 -16.41 -4.92
CA GLU A 12 -8.89 -15.17 -4.23
C GLU A 12 -9.29 -13.94 -5.05
N ARG A 13 -9.07 -13.96 -6.37
CA ARG A 13 -9.47 -12.86 -7.25
C ARG A 13 -10.98 -12.68 -7.29
N ARG A 14 -11.73 -13.77 -7.38
CA ARG A 14 -13.20 -13.73 -7.34
C ARG A 14 -13.70 -13.21 -6.00
N ARG A 15 -13.15 -13.68 -4.88
CA ARG A 15 -13.45 -13.16 -3.53
C ARG A 15 -13.22 -11.65 -3.43
N MET A 16 -12.08 -11.17 -3.92
CA MET A 16 -11.80 -9.72 -3.91
C MET A 16 -12.71 -8.94 -4.84
N ALA A 17 -13.04 -9.47 -6.02
CA ALA A 17 -13.96 -8.84 -6.95
C ALA A 17 -15.37 -8.71 -6.34
N ASP A 18 -15.86 -9.75 -5.67
CA ASP A 18 -17.16 -9.73 -5.01
C ASP A 18 -17.16 -8.78 -3.80
N LYS A 19 -16.09 -8.74 -3.00
CA LYS A 19 -15.90 -7.73 -1.95
C LYS A 19 -15.96 -6.31 -2.50
N MET A 20 -15.29 -6.03 -3.62
CA MET A 20 -15.28 -4.68 -4.22
C MET A 20 -16.60 -4.29 -4.89
N ARG A 21 -17.49 -5.25 -5.15
CA ARG A 21 -18.82 -5.00 -5.73
C ARG A 21 -19.86 -4.62 -4.68
N SER A 22 -19.70 -5.05 -3.43
CA SER A 22 -20.63 -4.69 -2.35
C SER A 22 -20.57 -3.21 -2.02
N GLU A 23 -21.70 -2.63 -1.58
CA GLU A 23 -21.75 -1.21 -1.19
C GLU A 23 -20.86 -0.94 0.02
N GLU A 24 -20.86 -1.84 1.01
CA GLU A 24 -19.96 -1.78 2.17
C GLU A 24 -18.48 -1.76 1.75
N GLY A 25 -18.10 -2.64 0.81
CA GLY A 25 -16.73 -2.70 0.28
C GLY A 25 -16.33 -1.43 -0.47
N LYS A 26 -17.25 -0.82 -1.22
CA LYS A 26 -17.02 0.47 -1.89
C LYS A 26 -16.84 1.60 -0.89
N GLU A 27 -17.65 1.66 0.17
CA GLU A 27 -17.53 2.66 1.23
C GLU A 27 -16.22 2.53 2.02
N GLU A 28 -15.84 1.30 2.38
CA GLU A 28 -14.55 1.02 3.01
C GLU A 28 -13.38 1.42 2.10
N TYR A 29 -13.46 1.08 0.81
CA TYR A 29 -12.41 1.38 -0.15
C TYR A 29 -12.24 2.90 -0.39
N LYS A 30 -13.33 3.67 -0.37
CA LYS A 30 -13.27 5.14 -0.47
C LYS A 30 -12.39 5.76 0.61
N LYS A 31 -12.45 5.25 1.85
CA LYS A 31 -11.60 5.73 2.96
C LYS A 31 -10.11 5.53 2.68
N ARG A 32 -9.75 4.42 2.01
CA ARG A 32 -8.35 4.12 1.66
C ARG A 32 -7.75 5.13 0.70
N LYS A 33 -8.57 5.75 -0.16
CA LYS A 33 -8.10 6.79 -1.09
C LYS A 33 -7.40 7.90 -0.33
N GLU A 34 -8.00 8.37 0.76
CA GLU A 34 -7.45 9.47 1.56
C GLU A 34 -6.26 9.01 2.42
N THR A 35 -6.33 7.81 3.00
CA THR A 35 -5.31 7.35 3.96
C THR A 35 -4.06 6.78 3.30
N VAL A 36 -4.18 6.20 2.10
CA VAL A 36 -3.10 5.43 1.46
C VAL A 36 -2.38 6.25 0.40
N GLU A 37 -3.09 7.09 -0.37
CA GLU A 37 -2.46 7.88 -1.44
C GLU A 37 -1.47 8.91 -0.87
N TRP A 38 -1.78 9.52 0.27
CA TRP A 38 -0.93 10.55 0.89
C TRP A 38 0.44 10.00 1.34
N PRO A 39 0.54 8.88 2.10
CA PRO A 39 1.82 8.29 2.46
C PRO A 39 2.67 7.91 1.25
N PHE A 40 2.07 7.29 0.22
CA PHE A 40 2.80 6.92 -0.99
C PHE A 40 3.29 8.14 -1.78
N GLY A 41 2.49 9.21 -1.85
CA GLY A 41 2.91 10.48 -2.42
C GLY A 41 4.10 11.07 -1.67
N ASN A 42 4.02 11.13 -0.34
CA ASN A 42 5.09 11.66 0.51
C ASN A 42 6.39 10.85 0.36
N ILE A 43 6.29 9.51 0.41
CA ILE A 43 7.45 8.61 0.27
C ILE A 43 8.15 8.80 -1.08
N LYS A 44 7.39 8.90 -2.17
CA LYS A 44 7.96 8.98 -3.51
C LYS A 44 8.44 10.37 -3.88
N GLN A 45 7.71 11.42 -3.51
CA GLN A 45 7.98 12.80 -3.95
C GLN A 45 8.84 13.57 -2.96
N ASN A 46 8.55 13.46 -1.66
CA ASN A 46 9.23 14.26 -0.64
C ASN A 46 10.40 13.52 0.00
N LEU A 47 10.26 12.21 0.27
CA LEU A 47 11.35 11.37 0.78
C LEU A 47 12.26 10.81 -0.34
N GLY A 48 11.86 10.95 -1.61
CA GLY A 48 12.68 10.61 -2.77
C GLY A 48 12.88 9.12 -3.04
N LEU A 49 12.14 8.22 -2.36
CA LEU A 49 12.27 6.77 -2.57
C LEU A 49 11.59 6.36 -3.89
N ARG A 50 12.36 6.40 -4.98
CA ARG A 50 11.91 5.98 -6.33
C ARG A 50 12.41 4.60 -6.74
N GLU A 51 13.54 4.21 -6.18
CA GLU A 51 14.21 2.93 -6.41
C GLU A 51 14.76 2.41 -5.09
N PHE A 52 14.96 1.09 -5.02
CA PHE A 52 15.60 0.45 -3.88
C PHE A 52 17.08 0.26 -4.19
N LEU A 53 17.93 0.55 -3.22
CA LEU A 53 19.39 0.38 -3.32
C LEU A 53 19.78 -1.09 -3.16
N THR A 54 18.95 -1.86 -2.45
CA THR A 54 19.21 -3.26 -2.14
C THR A 54 18.51 -4.22 -3.11
N ARG A 55 19.02 -5.46 -3.20
CA ARG A 55 18.42 -6.55 -3.97
C ARG A 55 17.99 -7.70 -3.05
N GLY A 56 16.98 -8.43 -3.49
CA GLY A 56 16.34 -9.50 -2.72
C GLY A 56 15.17 -9.00 -1.88
N VAL A 57 14.11 -9.80 -1.79
CA VAL A 57 12.84 -9.40 -1.17
C VAL A 57 13.02 -8.99 0.30
N GLU A 58 13.89 -9.68 1.03
CA GLU A 58 14.15 -9.39 2.44
C GLU A 58 14.82 -8.03 2.64
N ASN A 59 15.88 -7.73 1.88
CA ASN A 59 16.59 -6.46 2.01
C ASN A 59 15.73 -5.27 1.55
N VAL A 60 14.98 -5.44 0.46
CA VAL A 60 14.03 -4.43 -0.04
C VAL A 60 12.95 -4.14 1.02
N LYS A 61 12.46 -5.16 1.73
CA LYS A 61 11.52 -4.97 2.83
C LYS A 61 12.15 -4.17 3.97
N ASN A 62 13.39 -4.45 4.35
CA ASN A 62 14.08 -3.70 5.40
C ASN A 62 14.26 -2.23 5.04
N GLU A 63 14.68 -1.95 3.80
CA GLU A 63 14.82 -0.58 3.28
C GLU A 63 13.47 0.16 3.29
N PHE A 64 12.41 -0.49 2.81
CA PHE A 64 11.07 0.10 2.82
C PHE A 64 10.55 0.34 4.25
N ASN A 65 10.80 -0.58 5.17
CA ASN A 65 10.39 -0.45 6.57
C ASN A 65 11.04 0.78 7.24
N LEU A 66 12.32 1.05 6.97
CA LEU A 66 13.00 2.23 7.48
C LEU A 66 12.33 3.52 6.99
N VAL A 67 11.96 3.58 5.70
CA VAL A 67 11.26 4.72 5.13
C VAL A 67 9.87 4.90 5.75
N CYS A 68 9.13 3.79 5.95
CA CYS A 68 7.85 3.82 6.65
C CYS A 68 7.98 4.32 8.10
N ILE A 69 9.02 3.91 8.83
CA ILE A 69 9.29 4.41 10.18
C ILE A 69 9.52 5.93 10.15
N SER A 70 10.38 6.41 9.26
CA SER A 70 10.64 7.85 9.11
C SER A 70 9.34 8.63 8.83
N HIS A 71 8.52 8.14 7.91
CA HIS A 71 7.23 8.76 7.58
C HIS A 71 6.31 8.82 8.81
N ASN A 72 6.17 7.72 9.52
CA ASN A 72 5.29 7.62 10.70
C ASN A 72 5.76 8.57 11.82
N LEU A 73 7.06 8.67 12.05
CA LEU A 73 7.62 9.59 13.04
C LEU A 73 7.30 11.05 12.70
N THR A 74 7.42 11.46 11.42
CA THR A 74 7.06 12.81 10.99
C THR A 74 5.58 13.12 11.23
N VAL A 75 4.68 12.18 10.93
CA VAL A 75 3.24 12.33 11.17
C VAL A 75 2.95 12.47 12.65
N LEU A 76 3.51 11.58 13.48
CA LEU A 76 3.30 11.59 14.93
C LEU A 76 3.81 12.89 15.55
N TRP A 77 4.99 13.34 15.13
CA TRP A 77 5.56 14.60 15.59
C TRP A 77 4.66 15.80 15.25
N GLY A 78 4.15 15.87 14.02
CA GLY A 78 3.19 16.93 13.63
C GLY A 78 1.94 16.93 14.50
N LYS A 79 1.38 15.75 14.77
CA LYS A 79 0.20 15.62 15.65
C LYS A 79 0.48 15.98 17.10
N MET A 80 1.68 15.72 17.60
CA MET A 80 2.07 16.07 18.97
C MET A 80 2.28 17.58 19.16
N GLY A 81 2.68 18.31 18.12
CA GLY A 81 2.84 19.77 18.18
C GLY A 81 1.54 20.56 18.05
N GLU A 82 0.43 19.89 17.76
CA GLU A 82 -0.92 20.48 17.65
C GLU A 82 -1.78 20.29 18.93
N SER A 83 -1.18 19.77 20.02
CA SER A 83 -1.78 19.68 21.37
C SER A 83 -1.26 20.77 22.30
#